data_AF-A0AA41CNY3-F1
#
_entry.id   AF-A0AA41CNY3-F1
#
_cell.length_a   1.000
_cell.length_b   1.000
_cell.length_c   1.000
_cell.angle_alpha   90.00
_cell.angle_beta   90.00
_cell.angle_gamma   90.00
#
_symmetry.space_group_name_H-M   'P 1'
#
loop_
_entity.id
_entity.type
_entity.pdbx_description
1 polymer ?
#
loop_
_entity_poly.entity_id
_entity_poly.type
_entity_poly.pdbx_seq_one_letter_code
_entity_poly.pdbx_strand_id
1 'polypeptide(L)' 'MIADSVRAIWCRELKCDDIAADDDFFTLGGQSVIMFKIQDAFLTELGVEVPMDQMFLNPTVASISAYIESLEAVAP' A
#
# COMPACT_ATOMS: atom_id res chain seq x y z
N MET A 1 -7.04 -9.60 -6.44
CA MET A 1 -6.18 -8.70 -7.25
C MET A 1 -5.20 -8.04 -6.30
N ILE A 2 -4.05 -7.54 -6.75
CA ILE A 2 -3.07 -6.92 -5.84
C ILE A 2 -3.70 -5.80 -5.00
N ALA A 3 -4.65 -5.06 -5.58
CA ALA A 3 -5.43 -4.01 -4.92
C ALA A 3 -6.25 -4.51 -3.72
N ASP A 4 -6.76 -5.74 -3.75
CA ASP A 4 -7.51 -6.30 -2.62
C ASP A 4 -6.56 -6.62 -1.46
N SER A 5 -5.38 -7.15 -1.75
CA SER A 5 -4.35 -7.43 -0.74
C SER A 5 -3.82 -6.13 -0.12
N VAL A 6 -3.54 -5.13 -0.96
CA VAL A 6 -3.12 -3.79 -0.51
C VAL A 6 -4.20 -3.19 0.39
N ARG A 7 -5.47 -3.21 -0.02
CA ARG A 7 -6.60 -2.70 0.78
C ARG A 7 -6.69 -3.41 2.13
N ALA A 8 -6.54 -4.74 2.16
CA ALA A 8 -6.59 -5.52 3.39
C ALA A 8 -5.47 -5.15 4.38
N ILE A 9 -4.24 -4.98 3.88
CA ILE A 9 -3.10 -4.53 4.68
C ILE A 9 -3.36 -3.13 5.24
N TRP A 10 -3.86 -2.21 4.42
CA TRP A 10 -4.16 -0.85 4.85
C TRP A 10 -5.25 -0.82 5.92
N CYS A 11 -6.35 -1.55 5.72
CA CYS A 11 -7.45 -1.63 6.71
C CYS A 11 -6.95 -2.15 8.06
N ARG A 12 -6.07 -3.17 8.03
CA ARG A 12 -5.47 -3.74 9.24
C ARG A 12 -4.59 -2.74 10.00
N GLU A 13 -3.72 -2.03 9.30
CA GLU A 13 -2.76 -1.13 9.93
C GLU A 13 -3.38 0.21 10.35
N LEU A 14 -4.36 0.71 9.59
CA LEU A 14 -5.13 1.93 9.90
C LEU A 14 -6.30 1.67 10.86
N LYS A 15 -6.62 0.41 11.14
CA LYS A 15 -7.75 -0.02 11.99
C LYS A 15 -9.10 0.56 11.53
N CYS A 16 -9.36 0.47 10.23
CA CYS A 16 -10.62 0.87 9.63
C CYS A 16 -11.29 -0.34 8.95
N ASP A 17 -12.63 -0.32 8.89
CA ASP A 17 -13.41 -1.43 8.34
C ASP A 17 -13.33 -1.51 6.81
N ASP A 18 -13.27 -0.37 6.11
CA ASP A 18 -13.16 -0.30 4.66
C ASP A 18 -12.39 0.96 4.23
N ILE A 19 -11.69 0.87 3.10
CA ILE A 19 -10.91 1.96 2.48
C ILE A 19 -11.23 1.98 0.98
N ALA A 20 -11.66 3.14 0.48
CA ALA A 20 -11.86 3.32 -0.95
C ALA A 20 -10.52 3.30 -1.70
N ALA A 21 -10.54 2.93 -2.98
CA ALA A 21 -9.31 2.86 -3.77
C ALA A 21 -8.56 4.21 -3.85
N ASP A 22 -9.31 5.32 -3.81
CA ASP A 22 -8.81 6.69 -3.91
C ASP A 22 -8.67 7.40 -2.55
N ASP A 23 -8.93 6.70 -1.44
CA ASP A 23 -8.74 7.30 -0.11
C ASP A 23 -7.25 7.49 0.17
N ASP A 24 -6.91 8.71 0.55
CA ASP A 24 -5.56 9.11 0.89
C ASP A 24 -5.18 8.64 2.30
N PHE A 25 -4.06 7.94 2.38
CA PHE A 25 -3.50 7.38 3.61
C PHE A 25 -3.39 8.41 4.73
N PHE A 26 -2.91 9.62 4.43
CA PHE A 26 -2.70 10.66 5.43
C PHE A 26 -4.02 11.24 5.90
N THR A 27 -5.01 11.34 5.01
CA THR A 27 -6.38 11.78 5.32
C THR A 27 -7.10 10.78 6.22
N LEU A 28 -6.80 9.48 6.10
CA LEU A 28 -7.30 8.43 6.98
C LEU A 28 -6.62 8.39 8.37
N GLY A 29 -5.68 9.32 8.65
CA GLY A 29 -4.92 9.36 9.90
C GLY A 29 -3.63 8.54 9.87
N GLY A 30 -3.20 8.12 8.68
CA GLY A 30 -1.94 7.44 8.45
C GLY A 30 -0.72 8.28 8.84
N GLN A 31 0.28 7.61 9.38
CA GLN A 31 1.51 8.23 9.88
C GLN A 31 2.70 7.32 9.56
N SER A 32 3.92 7.85 9.57
CA SER A 32 5.12 7.16 9.06
C SER A 32 5.37 5.79 9.71
N VAL A 33 5.00 5.62 10.98
CA VAL A 33 5.10 4.34 11.69
C VAL A 33 4.16 3.29 11.10
N ILE A 34 2.93 3.67 10.76
CA ILE A 34 1.95 2.79 10.11
C ILE A 34 2.43 2.49 8.69
N MET A 35 2.93 3.50 7.97
CA MET A 35 3.46 3.34 6.63
C MET A 35 4.60 2.31 6.60
N PHE A 36 5.53 2.38 7.56
CA PHE A 36 6.62 1.40 7.66
C PHE A 36 6.11 -0.04 7.91
N LYS A 37 5.04 -0.21 8.69
CA LYS A 37 4.41 -1.54 8.89
C LYS A 37 3.77 -2.06 7.61
N ILE A 38 3.12 -1.18 6.84
CA ILE A 38 2.57 -1.51 5.53
C ILE A 38 3.70 -1.92 4.58
N GLN A 39 4.84 -1.23 4.61
CA GLN A 39 6.03 -1.58 3.82
C GLN A 39 6.50 -3.00 4.11
N ASP A 40 6.65 -3.33 5.39
CA ASP A 40 7.07 -4.65 5.85
C ASP A 40 6.04 -5.73 5.46
N ALA A 41 4.74 -5.42 5.55
CA ALA A 41 3.66 -6.30 5.09
C ALA A 41 3.71 -6.54 3.57
N PHE A 42 4.01 -5.52 2.76
CA PHE A 42 4.19 -5.71 1.31
C PHE A 42 5.38 -6.63 1.01
N LEU A 43 6.49 -6.46 1.70
CA LEU A 43 7.65 -7.33 1.52
C LEU A 43 7.38 -8.77 1.97
N THR A 44 6.73 -8.95 3.11
CA THR A 44 6.52 -10.28 3.73
C THR A 44 5.34 -11.05 3.14
N GLU A 45 4.24 -10.37 2.79
CA GLU A 45 3.01 -11.00 2.29
C GLU A 45 2.95 -11.02 0.75
N LEU A 46 3.47 -9.98 0.09
CA LEU A 46 3.44 -9.85 -1.38
C LEU A 46 4.80 -10.13 -2.03
N GLY A 47 5.89 -10.14 -1.26
CA GLY A 47 7.24 -10.27 -1.81
C GLY A 47 7.73 -9.03 -2.54
N VAL A 48 7.06 -7.88 -2.35
CA VAL A 48 7.36 -6.64 -3.08
C VAL A 48 7.97 -5.62 -2.13
N GLU A 49 9.18 -5.17 -2.45
CA GLU A 49 9.83 -4.07 -1.75
C GLU A 49 9.41 -2.74 -2.36
N VAL A 50 8.48 -2.04 -1.70
CA VAL A 50 8.06 -0.70 -2.10
C VAL A 50 8.88 0.32 -1.31
N PRO A 51 9.70 1.16 -1.95
CA PRO A 51 10.48 2.15 -1.22
C PRO A 51 9.59 3.29 -0.70
N MET A 52 9.99 3.88 0.44
CA MET A 52 9.14 4.82 1.18
C MET A 52 8.77 6.06 0.37
N ASP A 53 9.67 6.57 -0.48
CA ASP A 53 9.40 7.67 -1.40
C ASP A 53 8.19 7.38 -2.30
N GLN A 54 8.07 6.14 -2.79
CA GLN A 54 6.95 5.72 -3.63
C GLN A 54 5.65 5.60 -2.83
N MET A 55 5.72 5.22 -1.56
CA MET A 55 4.54 5.21 -0.70
C MET A 55 4.04 6.62 -0.36
N PHE A 56 4.93 7.61 -0.27
CA PHE A 56 4.54 9.01 -0.15
C PHE A 56 4.00 9.60 -1.46
N LEU A 57 4.54 9.17 -2.61
CA LEU A 57 4.07 9.61 -3.93
C LEU A 57 2.74 8.96 -4.34
N ASN A 58 2.48 7.75 -3.85
CA ASN A 58 1.30 6.96 -4.14
C ASN A 58 0.53 6.65 -2.84
N PRO A 59 -0.05 7.66 -2.17
CA PRO A 59 -0.66 7.51 -0.85
C PRO A 59 -2.09 6.96 -0.93
N THR A 60 -2.46 6.26 -2.00
CA THR A 60 -3.78 5.61 -2.13
C THR A 60 -3.62 4.15 -2.51
N VAL A 61 -4.61 3.33 -2.16
CA VAL A 61 -4.64 1.90 -2.56
C VAL A 61 -4.54 1.76 -4.08
N ALA A 62 -5.25 2.59 -4.86
CA ALA A 62 -5.22 2.54 -6.33
C ALA A 62 -3.83 2.85 -6.88
N SER A 63 -3.21 3.95 -6.42
CA SER A 63 -1.92 4.40 -6.94
C SER A 63 -0.80 3.43 -6.58
N ILE A 64 -0.75 2.94 -5.34
CA ILE A 64 0.29 2.00 -4.92
C ILE A 64 0.11 0.63 -5.57
N SER A 65 -1.13 0.18 -5.77
CA SER A 65 -1.41 -1.06 -6.49
C SER A 65 -0.91 -0.97 -7.93
N ALA A 66 -1.23 0.12 -8.64
CA ALA A 66 -0.74 0.35 -9.99
C ALA A 66 0.80 0.40 -10.06
N TYR A 67 1.44 1.00 -9.06
CA TYR A 67 2.90 0.99 -8.95
C TYR A 67 3.45 -0.43 -8.78
N ILE A 68 2.89 -1.23 -7.88
CA ILE A 68 3.31 -2.62 -7.66
C ILE A 68 3.11 -3.46 -8.94
N GLU A 69 1.97 -3.33 -9.62
CA GLU A 69 1.73 -4.03 -10.89
C GLU A 69 2.76 -3.63 -11.96
N SER A 70 3.17 -2.36 -11.97
CA SER A 70 4.21 -1.89 -12.90
C SER A 70 5.59 -2.48 -12.59
N LEU A 71 5.87 -2.83 -11.34
CA LEU A 71 7.11 -3.51 -10.95
C LEU A 71 7.10 -4.99 -11.39
N GLU A 72 5.99 -5.69 -11.17
CA GLU A 72 5.84 -7.09 -11.58
C GLU A 72 5.83 -7.26 -13.11
N ALA A 73 5.23 -6.31 -13.84
CA ALA A 73 5.21 -6.33 -15.30
C ALA A 73 6.61 -6.19 -15.95
N VAL A 74 7.61 -5.75 -15.20
CA VAL A 74 8.98 -5.55 -15.66
C VAL A 74 9.89 -6.74 -15.32
N ALA A 75 9.42 -7.72 -14.54
CA ALA A 75 10.18 -8.94 -14.23
C ALA A 75 10.04 -9.98 -15.38
N PRO A 76 11.13 -10.32 -16.11
CA PRO A 76 11.13 -11.34 -17.16
C PRO A 76 11.16 -12.79 -16.63
#